data_AF-A0A933ZT31-F1
#
_entry.id   AF-A0A933ZT31-F1
#
_cell.length_a   1.000
_cell.length_b   1.000
_cell.length_c   1.000
_cell.angle_alpha   90.00
_cell.angle_beta   90.00
_cell.angle_gamma   90.00
#
_symmetry.space_group_name_H-M   'P 1'
#
loop_
_entity.id
_entity.type
_entity.pdbx_description
1 polymer ?
#
loop_
_entity_poly.entity_id
_entity_poly.type
_entity_poly.pdbx_seq_one_letter_code
_entity_poly.pdbx_strand_id
1 'polypeptide(L)'
;MRKVLLCAICLTSACGGPLTAASPAKNEVPPYLEGPAPSVHQPYEPGAPDALACEQNLDQEIESQELQTAIGISLSFLLAGPGQVDVVGDGAAGGVLTWDWRTAYPDQTVVKLAAEPLGGKWFASRFPGAQFTLLMRYRGHLMEAVNSQTSEGLFLHGMASSLEAPPEGKTLLVYDQPVQALKYPLKPGMSWTAVGRDPAATVLGLNQRRTDTYEVKVDAAGEMLLPDLAFSQVHRVRTKLSMHIDSPEATVTQRQVSYFAECLGEVARATSALDEQAEDFTSASEIRRLGL
;
A
#
# COMPACT_ATOMS: atom_id res chain seq x y z
N MET A 1 15.27 -2.37 -15.35
CA MET A 1 15.25 -1.80 -13.99
C MET A 1 13.87 -2.04 -13.38
N ARG A 2 13.71 -3.05 -12.50
CA ARG A 2 12.50 -3.18 -11.67
C ARG A 2 12.89 -2.70 -10.27
N LYS A 3 12.22 -1.65 -9.81
CA LYS A 3 12.39 -1.03 -8.50
C LYS A 3 11.16 -1.39 -7.66
N VAL A 4 11.38 -1.62 -6.37
CA VAL A 4 10.39 -2.11 -5.40
C VAL A 4 9.42 -1.00 -4.98
N LEU A 5 8.13 -1.27 -4.81
CA LEU A 5 7.15 -0.26 -4.40
C LEU A 5 6.67 -0.50 -2.97
N LEU A 6 6.87 0.46 -2.07
CA LEU A 6 6.20 0.39 -0.78
C LEU A 6 4.81 0.99 -0.85
N CYS A 7 3.80 0.20 -0.49
CA CYS A 7 2.50 0.72 -0.08
C CYS A 7 2.46 0.81 1.45
N ALA A 8 2.66 2.01 2.00
CA ALA A 8 2.55 2.29 3.43
C ALA A 8 1.17 1.93 3.96
N ILE A 9 1.19 1.31 5.14
CA ILE A 9 0.07 1.05 6.04
C ILE A 9 -0.73 2.34 6.22
N CYS A 10 -1.97 2.37 5.72
CA CYS A 10 -2.92 3.40 6.13
C CYS A 10 -4.34 2.95 5.88
N LEU A 11 -5.12 3.01 6.95
CA LEU A 11 -6.46 2.48 7.05
C LEU A 11 -7.45 3.57 6.65
N THR A 12 -8.32 3.30 5.67
CA THR A 12 -9.77 3.65 5.63
C THR A 12 -10.36 3.56 4.21
N SER A 13 -11.64 3.16 4.11
CA SER A 13 -12.36 3.00 2.85
C SER A 13 -13.40 4.10 2.57
N ALA A 14 -13.67 4.36 1.28
CA ALA A 14 -15.03 4.29 0.68
C ALA A 14 -15.00 4.49 -0.86
N CYS A 15 -15.84 3.74 -1.58
CA CYS A 15 -16.17 3.84 -3.02
C CYS A 15 -17.45 4.71 -3.22
N GLY A 16 -17.83 5.29 -4.36
CA GLY A 16 -17.36 5.26 -5.76
C GLY A 16 -18.30 6.10 -6.66
N GLY A 17 -17.95 6.28 -7.95
CA GLY A 17 -18.80 6.88 -9.00
C GLY A 17 -18.21 6.65 -10.42
N PRO A 18 -19.01 6.28 -11.45
CA PRO A 18 -18.51 5.73 -12.70
C PRO A 18 -18.19 6.78 -13.78
N LEU A 19 -17.11 6.56 -14.55
CA LEU A 19 -16.82 7.23 -15.82
C LEU A 19 -16.96 6.24 -16.97
N THR A 20 -17.84 6.55 -17.93
CA THR A 20 -18.13 5.78 -19.13
C THR A 20 -17.04 5.94 -20.19
N ALA A 21 -16.50 4.84 -20.71
CA ALA A 21 -15.55 4.83 -21.82
C ALA A 21 -16.21 4.48 -23.17
N ALA A 22 -15.79 5.18 -24.22
CA ALA A 22 -16.25 5.01 -25.60
C ALA A 22 -15.49 3.91 -26.37
N SER A 23 -16.15 3.40 -27.41
CA SER A 23 -15.80 2.23 -28.23
C SER A 23 -14.60 2.45 -29.17
N PRO A 24 -13.80 1.41 -29.52
CA PRO A 24 -12.68 1.54 -30.45
C PRO A 24 -13.06 1.28 -31.92
N ALA A 25 -12.45 2.05 -32.82
CA ALA A 25 -12.56 1.94 -34.27
C ALA A 25 -11.69 0.78 -34.83
N LYS A 26 -12.15 0.21 -35.95
CA LYS A 26 -11.53 -0.88 -36.71
C LYS A 26 -10.28 -0.39 -37.44
N ASN A 27 -9.16 -1.10 -37.31
CA ASN A 27 -7.97 -0.89 -38.13
C ASN A 27 -7.83 -2.04 -39.15
N GLU A 28 -7.85 -1.68 -40.43
CA GLU A 28 -7.52 -2.54 -41.56
C GLU A 28 -5.98 -2.68 -41.68
N VAL A 29 -5.54 -3.87 -42.08
CA VAL A 29 -4.12 -4.23 -42.24
C VAL A 29 -3.67 -3.92 -43.67
N PRO A 30 -2.65 -3.07 -43.88
CA PRO A 30 -2.07 -2.89 -45.21
C PRO A 30 -1.14 -4.06 -45.59
N PRO A 31 -1.03 -4.40 -46.90
CA PRO A 31 -0.23 -5.53 -47.37
C PRO A 31 1.28 -5.28 -47.27
N TYR A 32 2.01 -6.35 -46.93
CA TYR A 32 3.47 -6.38 -46.82
C TYR A 32 4.14 -6.11 -48.18
N LEU A 33 5.09 -5.17 -48.20
CA LEU A 33 6.08 -5.01 -49.27
C LEU A 33 7.33 -5.82 -48.90
N GLU A 34 7.73 -6.74 -49.79
CA GLU A 34 8.95 -7.54 -49.64
C GLU A 34 10.21 -6.67 -49.81
N GLY A 35 10.97 -6.52 -48.72
CA GLY A 35 12.29 -5.88 -48.72
C GLY A 35 13.42 -6.91 -48.89
N PRO A 36 14.64 -6.45 -49.28
CA PRO A 36 15.77 -7.34 -49.56
C PRO A 36 16.30 -8.02 -48.30
N ALA A 37 16.89 -9.20 -48.50
CA ALA A 37 17.35 -10.11 -47.45
C ALA A 37 18.28 -9.45 -46.41
N PRO A 38 18.10 -9.75 -45.11
CA PRO A 38 18.89 -9.12 -44.05
C PRO A 38 20.36 -9.57 -44.07
N SER A 39 21.24 -8.62 -43.77
CA SER A 39 22.68 -8.77 -43.65
C SER A 39 23.09 -9.76 -42.54
N VAL A 40 24.25 -10.39 -42.74
CA VAL A 40 24.94 -11.33 -41.83
C VAL A 40 24.78 -10.95 -40.36
N HIS A 41 24.20 -11.87 -39.57
CA HIS A 41 24.03 -11.72 -38.13
C HIS A 41 25.39 -11.56 -37.43
N GLN A 42 25.55 -10.45 -36.69
CA GLN A 42 26.61 -10.32 -35.70
C GLN A 42 26.36 -11.32 -34.55
N PRO A 43 27.40 -11.96 -33.98
CA PRO A 43 27.26 -12.79 -32.79
C PRO A 43 26.66 -11.98 -31.64
N TYR A 44 25.74 -12.59 -30.90
CA TYR A 44 25.17 -12.00 -29.70
C TYR A 44 26.24 -11.91 -28.61
N GLU A 45 26.62 -10.68 -28.24
CA GLU A 45 27.34 -10.41 -27.00
C GLU A 45 26.32 -9.97 -25.94
N PRO A 46 25.98 -10.82 -24.95
CA PRO A 46 25.20 -10.36 -23.81
C PRO A 46 26.05 -9.32 -23.07
N GLY A 47 25.60 -8.07 -23.06
CA GLY A 47 26.09 -7.11 -22.07
C GLY A 47 25.90 -7.71 -20.67
N ALA A 48 26.87 -7.50 -19.78
CA ALA A 48 26.71 -7.90 -18.38
C ALA A 48 25.39 -7.29 -17.85
N PRO A 49 24.43 -8.09 -17.37
CA PRO A 49 23.21 -7.53 -16.83
C PRO A 49 23.60 -6.67 -15.62
N ASP A 50 23.09 -5.44 -15.58
CA ASP A 50 23.09 -4.69 -14.33
C ASP A 50 22.46 -5.58 -13.25
N ALA A 51 23.11 -5.69 -12.09
CA ALA A 51 22.57 -6.42 -10.95
C ALA A 51 21.13 -5.96 -10.69
N LEU A 52 20.22 -6.91 -10.49
CA LEU A 52 18.84 -6.60 -10.11
C LEU A 52 18.89 -5.73 -8.85
N ALA A 53 18.18 -4.59 -8.87
CA ALA A 53 18.21 -3.65 -7.75
C ALA A 53 17.60 -4.21 -6.46
N CYS A 54 16.88 -5.33 -6.55
CA CYS A 54 16.39 -6.13 -5.44
C CYS A 54 16.35 -7.60 -5.88
N GLU A 55 16.83 -8.50 -5.04
CA GLU A 55 16.80 -9.95 -5.23
C GLU A 55 16.03 -10.55 -4.06
N GLN A 56 15.06 -11.41 -4.36
CA GLN A 56 14.32 -12.14 -3.33
C GLN A 56 15.19 -13.30 -2.86
N ASN A 57 15.45 -13.39 -1.56
CA ASN A 57 16.19 -14.49 -0.95
C ASN A 57 15.26 -15.48 -0.22
N LEU A 58 14.03 -15.08 0.09
CA LEU A 58 13.00 -15.87 0.77
C LEU A 58 13.49 -16.48 2.10
N ASP A 59 14.23 -15.70 2.88
CA ASP A 59 14.91 -16.16 4.11
C ASP A 59 14.09 -16.00 5.41
N GLN A 60 12.78 -15.74 5.29
CA GLN A 60 11.83 -15.45 6.37
C GLN A 60 12.06 -14.10 7.07
N GLU A 61 12.90 -13.24 6.52
CA GLU A 61 13.06 -11.85 6.91
C GLU A 61 12.84 -10.95 5.69
N ILE A 62 12.43 -9.70 5.91
CA ILE A 62 12.46 -8.71 4.83
C ILE A 62 13.27 -7.53 5.31
N GLU A 63 14.48 -7.42 4.78
CA GLU A 63 15.41 -6.36 5.08
C GLU A 63 15.00 -5.04 4.40
N SER A 64 15.61 -3.94 4.85
CA SER A 64 15.37 -2.62 4.27
C SER A 64 15.72 -2.54 2.77
N GLN A 65 16.73 -3.30 2.33
CA GLN A 65 17.14 -3.37 0.93
C GLN A 65 16.13 -4.12 0.05
N GLU A 66 15.34 -5.02 0.64
CA GLU A 66 14.29 -5.77 -0.06
C GLU A 66 12.97 -4.99 -0.11
N LEU A 67 12.90 -3.87 0.60
CA LEU A 67 11.74 -3.00 0.71
C LEU A 67 12.08 -1.55 0.39
N GLN A 68 12.88 -1.28 -0.64
CA GLN A 68 13.13 0.12 -1.02
C GLN A 68 11.93 0.77 -1.71
N THR A 69 11.72 2.07 -1.51
CA THR A 69 10.64 2.80 -2.18
C THR A 69 11.03 3.26 -3.58
N ALA A 70 10.29 2.83 -4.60
CA ALA A 70 10.39 3.31 -5.97
C ALA A 70 9.44 4.49 -6.23
N ILE A 71 10.01 5.68 -6.29
CA ILE A 71 9.26 6.90 -6.63
C ILE A 71 8.91 6.90 -8.12
N GLY A 72 7.65 7.20 -8.43
CA GLY A 72 7.10 7.35 -9.79
C GLY A 72 6.80 6.04 -10.52
N ILE A 73 7.01 4.88 -9.87
CA ILE A 73 6.69 3.58 -10.43
C ILE A 73 5.30 3.16 -9.96
N SER A 74 4.37 2.98 -10.90
CA SER A 74 2.99 2.57 -10.57
C SER A 74 2.82 1.06 -10.60
N LEU A 75 2.15 0.51 -9.59
CA LEU A 75 1.59 -0.84 -9.61
C LEU A 75 0.07 -0.79 -9.74
N SER A 76 -0.50 -1.78 -10.43
CA SER A 76 -1.94 -1.98 -10.56
C SER A 76 -2.45 -2.78 -9.37
N PHE A 77 -3.50 -2.31 -8.72
CA PHE A 77 -4.19 -3.02 -7.65
C PHE A 77 -5.67 -3.18 -7.99
N LEU A 78 -6.20 -4.34 -7.67
CA LEU A 78 -7.64 -4.58 -7.57
C LEU A 78 -8.12 -4.06 -6.22
N LEU A 79 -8.99 -3.07 -6.24
CA LEU A 79 -9.60 -2.43 -5.09
C LEU A 79 -11.09 -2.78 -5.05
N ALA A 80 -11.53 -3.46 -4.00
CA ALA A 80 -12.93 -3.75 -3.72
C ALA A 80 -13.38 -3.03 -2.45
N GLY A 81 -14.65 -2.65 -2.40
CA GLY A 81 -15.29 -2.08 -1.23
C GLY A 81 -15.59 -3.14 -0.16
N PRO A 82 -16.67 -2.96 0.63
CA PRO A 82 -17.01 -3.88 1.69
C PRO A 82 -17.22 -5.32 1.19
N GLY A 83 -16.57 -6.29 1.83
CA GLY A 83 -16.58 -7.68 1.38
C GLY A 83 -16.07 -8.68 2.41
N GLN A 84 -16.36 -9.96 2.18
CA GLN A 84 -15.83 -11.05 3.00
C GLN A 84 -14.36 -11.29 2.67
N VAL A 85 -13.55 -11.58 3.68
CA VAL A 85 -12.12 -11.87 3.56
C VAL A 85 -11.71 -12.91 4.61
N ASP A 86 -10.75 -13.77 4.27
CA ASP A 86 -10.06 -14.59 5.25
C ASP A 86 -8.66 -14.02 5.51
N VAL A 87 -8.50 -13.37 6.66
CA VAL A 87 -7.21 -12.84 7.14
C VAL A 87 -6.42 -13.85 7.97
N VAL A 88 -7.06 -14.96 8.38
CA VAL A 88 -6.43 -16.03 9.17
C VAL A 88 -5.57 -16.88 8.25
N GLY A 89 -6.13 -17.28 7.10
CA GLY A 89 -5.51 -18.20 6.15
C GLY A 89 -5.69 -19.65 6.55
N ASP A 90 -5.53 -20.53 5.57
CA ASP A 90 -5.63 -21.97 5.75
C ASP A 90 -4.25 -22.57 6.03
N GLY A 91 -4.14 -23.36 7.10
CA GLY A 91 -3.01 -24.26 7.30
C GLY A 91 -3.24 -25.51 6.45
N ALA A 92 -2.66 -25.56 5.24
CA ALA A 92 -2.80 -26.73 4.39
C ALA A 92 -2.17 -27.97 5.05
N ALA A 93 -2.63 -29.16 4.63
CA ALA A 93 -2.00 -30.44 5.00
C ALA A 93 -0.55 -30.45 4.49
N GLY A 94 0.40 -30.13 5.37
CA GLY A 94 1.79 -29.83 5.01
C GLY A 94 2.42 -28.73 5.87
N GLY A 95 1.63 -27.97 6.62
CA GLY A 95 2.11 -27.04 7.65
C GLY A 95 2.47 -25.63 7.16
N VAL A 96 2.27 -25.33 5.87
CA VAL A 96 2.46 -23.99 5.30
C VAL A 96 1.14 -23.23 5.35
N LEU A 97 1.18 -22.03 5.93
CA LEU A 97 0.04 -21.12 5.98
C LEU A 97 -0.20 -20.51 4.61
N THR A 98 -1.44 -20.55 4.13
CA THR A 98 -1.82 -20.02 2.80
C THR A 98 -2.97 -19.04 2.91
N TRP A 99 -2.85 -17.88 2.28
CA TRP A 99 -3.95 -16.93 2.11
C TRP A 99 -4.43 -16.93 0.65
N ASP A 100 -5.62 -17.48 0.41
CA ASP A 100 -6.23 -17.50 -0.92
C ASP A 100 -7.19 -16.32 -1.10
N TRP A 101 -6.70 -15.27 -1.76
CA TRP A 101 -7.46 -14.06 -2.07
C TRP A 101 -7.76 -13.97 -3.58
N ARG A 102 -7.93 -15.10 -4.26
CA ARG A 102 -8.31 -15.12 -5.70
C ARG A 102 -9.77 -14.77 -5.96
N THR A 103 -10.63 -14.84 -4.94
CA THR A 103 -12.07 -14.56 -5.06
C THR A 103 -12.34 -13.18 -5.65
N ALA A 104 -13.00 -13.11 -6.81
CA ALA A 104 -13.39 -11.84 -7.41
C ALA A 104 -14.51 -11.14 -6.62
N TYR A 105 -14.46 -9.81 -6.53
CA TYR A 105 -15.52 -9.00 -5.92
C TYR A 105 -16.34 -8.27 -6.99
N PRO A 106 -17.67 -8.19 -6.86
CA PRO A 106 -18.53 -7.57 -7.88
C PRO A 106 -18.23 -6.08 -8.17
N ASP A 107 -17.73 -5.35 -7.17
CA ASP A 107 -17.44 -3.92 -7.22
C ASP A 107 -15.94 -3.60 -7.41
N GLN A 108 -15.11 -4.62 -7.69
CA GLN A 108 -13.68 -4.42 -7.81
C GLN A 108 -13.33 -3.49 -8.97
N THR A 109 -12.37 -2.59 -8.73
CA THR A 109 -11.84 -1.65 -9.72
C THR A 109 -10.33 -1.77 -9.78
N VAL A 110 -9.74 -1.47 -10.95
CA VAL A 110 -8.28 -1.36 -11.08
C VAL A 110 -7.87 0.07 -10.72
N VAL A 111 -6.97 0.20 -9.76
CA VAL A 111 -6.33 1.47 -9.42
C VAL A 111 -4.82 1.37 -9.62
N LYS A 112 -4.21 2.45 -10.12
CA LYS A 112 -2.75 2.55 -10.22
C LYS A 112 -2.24 3.38 -9.05
N LEU A 113 -1.38 2.78 -8.25
CA LEU A 113 -0.78 3.44 -7.09
C LEU A 113 0.73 3.55 -7.31
N ALA A 114 1.29 4.71 -6.99
CA ALA A 114 2.71 4.98 -7.03
C ALA A 114 3.10 5.79 -5.79
N ALA A 115 4.34 5.62 -5.34
CA ALA A 115 4.95 6.60 -4.46
C ALA A 115 5.27 7.85 -5.29
N GLU A 116 4.84 9.01 -4.82
CA GLU A 116 5.08 10.28 -5.52
C GLU A 116 6.10 11.13 -4.76
N PRO A 117 6.93 11.92 -5.46
CA PRO A 117 7.84 12.84 -4.78
C PRO A 117 7.02 13.85 -3.96
N LEU A 118 7.51 14.19 -2.77
CA LEU A 118 6.87 15.22 -1.93
C LEU A 118 6.90 16.61 -2.58
N GLY A 119 7.94 16.89 -3.39
CA GLY A 119 8.13 18.17 -4.06
C GLY A 119 6.95 18.54 -4.97
N GLY A 120 6.50 19.80 -4.88
CA GLY A 120 5.39 20.31 -5.68
C GLY A 120 3.99 20.10 -5.06
N LYS A 121 3.87 19.32 -3.98
CA LYS A 121 2.62 19.21 -3.22
C LYS A 121 2.38 20.49 -2.39
N TRP A 122 1.13 20.94 -2.30
CA TRP A 122 0.76 22.18 -1.58
C TRP A 122 1.16 22.14 -0.09
N PHE A 123 1.22 20.94 0.49
CA PHE A 123 1.56 20.69 1.89
C PHE A 123 3.05 20.41 2.13
N ALA A 124 3.89 20.35 1.09
CA ALA A 124 5.27 19.84 1.20
C ALA A 124 6.09 20.53 2.30
N SER A 125 5.96 21.85 2.43
CA SER A 125 6.69 22.65 3.43
C SER A 125 6.29 22.36 4.88
N ARG A 126 5.19 21.65 5.11
CA ARG A 126 4.71 21.28 6.45
C ARG A 126 5.33 20.01 7.00
N PHE A 127 6.02 19.23 6.16
CA PHE A 127 6.56 17.91 6.53
C PHE A 127 8.09 17.88 6.34
N PRO A 128 8.86 18.57 7.21
CA PRO A 128 10.31 18.52 7.12
C PRO A 128 10.84 17.10 7.33
N GLY A 129 11.73 16.64 6.46
CA GLY A 129 12.32 15.31 6.53
C GLY A 129 11.52 14.19 5.85
N ALA A 130 10.28 14.47 5.43
CA ALA A 130 9.54 13.54 4.57
C ALA A 130 10.13 13.51 3.15
N GLN A 131 9.99 12.37 2.48
CA GLN A 131 10.63 12.09 1.19
C GLN A 131 9.61 11.90 0.07
N PHE A 132 8.50 11.21 0.34
CA PHE A 132 7.51 10.85 -0.68
C PHE A 132 6.10 10.79 -0.10
N THR A 133 5.10 10.77 -0.97
CA THR A 133 3.71 10.53 -0.59
C THR A 133 3.19 9.24 -1.18
N LEU A 134 2.15 8.70 -0.53
CA LEU A 134 1.40 7.56 -1.02
C LEU A 134 -0.07 7.88 -0.99
N LEU A 135 -0.71 7.73 -2.15
CA LEU A 135 -2.14 7.92 -2.29
C LEU A 135 -2.90 6.89 -1.45
N MET A 136 -3.87 7.36 -0.69
CA MET A 136 -4.80 6.53 0.08
C MET A 136 -6.22 7.08 -0.04
N ARG A 137 -7.18 6.32 0.46
CA ARG A 137 -8.53 6.80 0.73
C ARG A 137 -8.70 7.01 2.23
N TYR A 138 -9.42 8.07 2.60
CA TYR A 138 -9.92 8.28 3.95
C TYR A 138 -11.38 8.64 3.95
N ARG A 139 -12.23 7.74 4.46
CA ARG A 139 -13.71 7.87 4.44
C ARG A 139 -14.25 8.21 3.04
N GLY A 140 -13.60 7.67 2.01
CA GLY A 140 -13.93 7.89 0.59
C GLY A 140 -13.19 9.02 -0.11
N HIS A 141 -12.45 9.83 0.63
CA HIS A 141 -11.73 11.00 0.12
C HIS A 141 -10.28 10.67 -0.20
N LEU A 142 -9.72 11.27 -1.25
CA LEU A 142 -8.33 11.03 -1.65
C LEU A 142 -7.37 11.81 -0.74
N MET A 143 -6.54 11.08 -0.02
CA MET A 143 -5.52 11.62 0.88
C MET A 143 -4.13 11.13 0.48
N GLU A 144 -3.11 11.80 0.99
CA GLU A 144 -1.70 11.51 0.79
C GLU A 144 -1.09 11.17 2.15
N ALA A 145 -0.60 9.94 2.33
CA ALA A 145 0.27 9.62 3.46
C ALA A 145 1.63 10.24 3.15
N VAL A 146 2.18 10.99 4.10
CA VAL A 146 3.48 11.64 3.93
C VAL A 146 4.54 10.82 4.64
N ASN A 147 5.51 10.28 3.91
CA ASN A 147 6.41 9.25 4.40
C ASN A 147 7.89 9.59 4.19
N SER A 148 8.74 8.98 5.00
CA SER A 148 10.16 8.80 4.72
C SER A 148 10.57 7.35 4.96
N GLN A 149 11.69 6.95 4.39
CA GLN A 149 12.28 5.64 4.58
C GLN A 149 13.76 5.75 4.90
N THR A 150 14.21 4.88 5.80
CA THR A 150 15.63 4.67 6.14
C THR A 150 15.92 3.16 6.20
N SER A 151 17.16 2.79 6.51
CA SER A 151 17.52 1.39 6.78
C SER A 151 16.81 0.80 8.01
N GLU A 152 16.26 1.64 8.90
CA GLU A 152 15.58 1.21 10.12
C GLU A 152 14.08 0.97 9.93
N GLY A 153 13.47 1.59 8.92
CA GLY A 153 12.02 1.48 8.75
C GLY A 153 11.38 2.43 7.75
N LEU A 154 10.06 2.29 7.65
CA LEU A 154 9.15 3.24 7.01
C LEU A 154 8.53 4.12 8.08
N PHE A 155 8.59 5.42 7.88
CA PHE A 155 8.09 6.42 8.84
C PHE A 155 6.97 7.25 8.21
N LEU A 156 5.84 7.33 8.90
CA LEU A 156 4.70 8.17 8.56
C LEU A 156 4.80 9.50 9.31
N HIS A 157 4.91 10.60 8.58
CA HIS A 157 4.97 11.96 9.12
C HIS A 157 3.58 12.56 9.34
N GLY A 158 2.56 11.96 8.75
CA GLY A 158 1.17 12.39 8.85
C GLY A 158 0.43 12.21 7.53
N MET A 159 -0.63 12.99 7.33
CA MET A 159 -1.49 12.89 6.15
C MET A 159 -2.02 14.26 5.72
N ALA A 160 -2.24 14.42 4.43
CA ALA A 160 -2.83 15.63 3.86
C ALA A 160 -3.85 15.30 2.78
N SER A 161 -4.84 16.18 2.58
CA SER A 161 -5.73 16.06 1.42
C SER A 161 -4.98 16.30 0.12
N SER A 162 -5.32 15.56 -0.93
CA SER A 162 -4.64 15.66 -2.23
C SER A 162 -4.77 17.07 -2.83
N LEU A 163 -5.90 17.73 -2.55
CA LEU A 163 -6.15 19.14 -2.88
C LEU A 163 -6.06 20.00 -1.61
N GLU A 164 -5.68 21.28 -1.77
CA GLU A 164 -5.62 22.20 -0.63
C GLU A 164 -7.02 22.59 -0.12
N ALA A 165 -7.98 22.73 -1.03
CA ALA A 165 -9.37 23.09 -0.74
C ALA A 165 -10.34 22.07 -1.37
N PRO A 166 -10.37 20.82 -0.88
CA PRO A 166 -11.30 19.82 -1.37
C PRO A 166 -12.74 20.13 -0.87
N PRO A 167 -13.80 19.74 -1.60
CA PRO A 167 -15.19 20.04 -1.22
C PRO A 167 -15.61 19.45 0.13
N GLU A 168 -15.01 18.34 0.55
CA GLU A 168 -15.20 17.70 1.85
C GLU A 168 -14.47 18.38 3.03
N GLY A 169 -13.67 19.41 2.75
CA GLY A 169 -12.85 20.10 3.74
C GLY A 169 -11.40 19.60 3.79
N LYS A 170 -10.49 20.55 4.03
CA LYS A 170 -9.04 20.31 4.06
C LYS A 170 -8.65 19.30 5.13
N THR A 171 -7.70 18.42 4.80
CA THR A 171 -7.00 17.61 5.80
C THR A 171 -5.52 18.00 5.80
N LEU A 172 -4.99 18.27 6.98
CA LEU A 172 -3.59 18.47 7.29
C LEU A 172 -3.35 17.97 8.70
N LEU A 173 -2.76 16.78 8.81
CA LEU A 173 -2.32 16.15 10.03
C LEU A 173 -0.80 16.02 9.95
N VAL A 174 -0.08 16.69 10.83
CA VAL A 174 1.39 16.70 10.89
C VAL A 174 1.79 16.18 12.26
N TYR A 175 2.36 14.97 12.31
CA TYR A 175 2.85 14.44 13.57
C TYR A 175 4.06 15.22 14.06
N ASP A 176 4.09 15.46 15.37
CA ASP A 176 5.22 16.07 16.08
C ASP A 176 6.51 15.26 15.92
N GLN A 177 6.40 13.93 15.84
CA GLN A 177 7.46 12.99 15.51
C GLN A 177 6.95 11.96 14.48
N PRO A 178 7.76 11.58 13.48
CA PRO A 178 7.37 10.54 12.53
C PRO A 178 7.10 9.20 13.22
N VAL A 179 5.96 8.59 12.90
CA VAL A 179 5.54 7.28 13.39
C VAL A 179 6.26 6.19 12.61
N GLN A 180 6.99 5.30 13.27
CA GLN A 180 7.61 4.15 12.60
C GLN A 180 6.55 3.09 12.25
N ALA A 181 6.01 3.20 11.03
CA ALA A 181 4.93 2.35 10.51
C ALA A 181 5.41 0.93 10.18
N LEU A 182 6.66 0.77 9.73
CA LEU A 182 7.35 -0.51 9.57
C LEU A 182 8.72 -0.46 10.24
N LYS A 183 9.11 -1.54 10.90
CA LYS A 183 10.47 -1.75 11.42
C LYS A 183 11.19 -2.77 10.56
N TYR A 184 12.45 -2.50 10.21
CA TYR A 184 13.28 -3.46 9.49
C TYR A 184 14.28 -4.18 10.41
N PRO A 185 14.60 -5.45 10.12
CA PRO A 185 13.93 -6.32 9.15
C PRO A 185 12.48 -6.62 9.58
N LEU A 186 11.57 -6.95 8.65
CA LEU A 186 10.24 -7.47 9.00
C LEU A 186 10.33 -8.98 9.17
N LYS A 187 10.00 -9.47 10.36
CA LYS A 187 10.08 -10.90 10.70
C LYS A 187 8.93 -11.32 11.62
N PRO A 188 8.34 -12.51 11.44
CA PRO A 188 7.37 -13.05 12.39
C PRO A 188 7.85 -13.03 13.84
N GLY A 189 6.97 -12.63 14.76
CA GLY A 189 7.25 -12.45 16.19
C GLY A 189 7.54 -11.01 16.60
N MET A 190 7.74 -10.10 15.65
CA MET A 190 7.92 -8.68 15.96
C MET A 190 6.60 -8.02 16.37
N SER A 191 6.67 -7.15 17.37
CA SER A 191 5.57 -6.23 17.71
C SER A 191 6.12 -4.92 18.25
N TRP A 192 5.40 -3.83 18.00
CA TRP A 192 5.73 -2.51 18.54
C TRP A 192 4.51 -1.61 18.58
N THR A 193 4.60 -0.58 19.41
CA THR A 193 3.66 0.53 19.44
C THR A 193 4.36 1.80 18.97
N ALA A 194 3.71 2.58 18.13
CA ALA A 194 4.16 3.91 17.72
C ALA A 194 3.00 4.91 17.92
N VAL A 195 3.34 6.14 18.31
CA VAL A 195 2.34 7.17 18.63
C VAL A 195 2.67 8.43 17.84
N GLY A 196 1.71 8.92 17.06
CA GLY A 196 1.78 10.21 16.37
C GLY A 196 0.85 11.20 17.05
N ARG A 197 1.32 12.41 17.35
CA ARG A 197 0.50 13.47 17.96
C ARG A 197 0.50 14.70 17.07
N ASP A 198 -0.66 15.32 16.94
CA ASP A 198 -0.81 16.62 16.32
C ASP A 198 -1.74 17.49 17.18
N PRO A 199 -1.21 18.53 17.86
CA PRO A 199 -2.00 19.41 18.70
C PRO A 199 -2.86 20.42 17.91
N ALA A 200 -2.75 20.46 16.58
CA ALA A 200 -3.43 21.42 15.73
C ALA A 200 -3.88 20.81 14.39
N ALA A 201 -4.26 19.54 14.38
CA ALA A 201 -4.69 18.84 13.19
C ALA A 201 -5.95 19.47 12.59
N THR A 202 -5.98 19.58 11.26
CA THR A 202 -7.23 19.82 10.52
C THR A 202 -7.61 18.53 9.81
N VAL A 203 -8.82 18.00 10.02
CA VAL A 203 -9.30 16.79 9.33
C VAL A 203 -10.69 17.06 8.80
N LEU A 204 -10.87 16.95 7.49
CA LEU A 204 -12.15 17.26 6.82
C LEU A 204 -12.68 18.66 7.20
N GLY A 205 -11.78 19.64 7.29
CA GLY A 205 -12.08 21.03 7.68
C GLY A 205 -12.28 21.26 9.18
N LEU A 206 -12.26 20.22 10.02
CA LEU A 206 -12.43 20.33 11.46
C LEU A 206 -11.08 20.40 12.17
N ASN A 207 -10.90 21.44 12.97
CA ASN A 207 -9.71 21.57 13.82
C ASN A 207 -9.86 20.73 15.08
N GLN A 208 -8.84 19.93 15.37
CA GLN A 208 -8.84 19.02 16.52
C GLN A 208 -7.43 18.76 17.02
N ARG A 209 -7.32 18.42 18.31
CA ARG A 209 -6.13 17.79 18.86
C ARG A 209 -6.26 16.29 18.68
N ARG A 210 -5.24 15.64 18.13
CA ARG A 210 -5.30 14.25 17.74
C ARG A 210 -4.07 13.48 18.20
N THR A 211 -4.30 12.30 18.77
CA THR A 211 -3.27 11.31 19.10
C THR A 211 -3.63 9.99 18.42
N ASP A 212 -2.77 9.53 17.54
CA ASP A 212 -2.93 8.26 16.83
C ASP A 212 -1.95 7.23 17.42
N THR A 213 -2.47 6.12 17.91
CA THR A 213 -1.68 5.00 18.42
C THR A 213 -1.75 3.81 17.46
N TYR A 214 -0.59 3.37 17.00
CA TYR A 214 -0.41 2.26 16.08
C TYR A 214 0.18 1.09 16.86
N GLU A 215 -0.60 0.02 17.02
CA GLU A 215 -0.13 -1.27 17.53
C GLU A 215 0.12 -2.16 16.32
N VAL A 216 1.39 -2.49 16.06
CA VAL A 216 1.79 -3.26 14.89
C VAL A 216 2.39 -4.58 15.33
N LYS A 217 2.07 -5.66 14.62
CA LYS A 217 2.73 -6.95 14.78
C LYS A 217 2.95 -7.64 13.44
N VAL A 218 4.09 -8.29 13.30
CA VAL A 218 4.35 -9.25 12.23
C VAL A 218 4.16 -10.62 12.85
N ASP A 219 3.06 -11.29 12.53
CA ASP A 219 2.64 -12.47 13.32
C ASP A 219 2.71 -13.79 12.54
N ALA A 220 2.86 -13.74 11.21
CA ALA A 220 2.97 -14.94 10.38
C ALA A 220 3.73 -14.68 9.08
N ALA A 221 4.27 -15.76 8.52
CA ALA A 221 4.77 -15.86 7.15
C ALA A 221 4.06 -17.02 6.44
N GLY A 222 3.90 -16.94 5.12
CA GLY A 222 3.25 -18.00 4.35
C GLY A 222 3.07 -17.66 2.88
N GLU A 223 2.31 -18.48 2.18
CA GLU A 223 2.00 -18.30 0.77
C GLU A 223 0.77 -17.40 0.57
N MET A 224 0.77 -16.62 -0.51
CA MET A 224 -0.40 -15.82 -0.88
C MET A 224 -0.77 -16.01 -2.33
N LEU A 225 -2.04 -16.35 -2.57
CA LEU A 225 -2.62 -16.50 -3.89
C LEU A 225 -3.52 -15.31 -4.19
N LEU A 226 -3.16 -14.54 -5.22
CA LEU A 226 -3.94 -13.43 -5.77
C LEU A 226 -4.47 -13.83 -7.17
N PRO A 227 -5.45 -13.10 -7.73
CA PRO A 227 -6.06 -13.47 -9.01
C PRO A 227 -5.06 -13.74 -10.14
N ASP A 228 -4.03 -12.91 -10.25
CA ASP A 228 -3.05 -12.97 -11.35
C ASP A 228 -1.65 -13.40 -10.91
N LEU A 229 -1.42 -13.53 -9.59
CA LEU A 229 -0.09 -13.67 -9.00
C LEU A 229 -0.11 -14.64 -7.82
N ALA A 230 0.99 -15.35 -7.60
CA ALA A 230 1.21 -16.16 -6.42
C ALA A 230 2.57 -15.79 -5.79
N PHE A 231 2.59 -15.72 -4.47
CA PHE A 231 3.78 -15.46 -3.67
C PHE A 231 4.06 -16.67 -2.80
N SER A 232 5.27 -17.22 -2.90
CA SER A 232 5.73 -18.32 -2.05
C SER A 232 6.04 -17.89 -0.62
N GLN A 233 6.26 -16.59 -0.40
CA GLN A 233 6.46 -16.00 0.93
C GLN A 233 5.92 -14.58 0.96
N VAL A 234 5.04 -14.32 1.92
CA VAL A 234 4.64 -12.98 2.37
C VAL A 234 4.66 -12.93 3.90
N HIS A 235 4.92 -11.76 4.45
CA HIS A 235 4.77 -11.48 5.88
C HIS A 235 3.45 -10.79 6.17
N ARG A 236 2.66 -11.39 7.07
CA ARG A 236 1.42 -10.80 7.57
C ARG A 236 1.74 -9.79 8.67
N VAL A 237 1.43 -8.53 8.37
CA VAL A 237 1.56 -7.39 9.27
C VAL A 237 0.16 -6.95 9.67
N ARG A 238 -0.13 -7.03 10.97
CA ARG A 238 -1.39 -6.54 11.55
C ARG A 238 -1.16 -5.20 12.21
N THR A 239 -2.03 -4.26 11.92
CA THR A 239 -2.02 -2.93 12.52
C THR A 239 -3.38 -2.64 13.13
N LYS A 240 -3.40 -2.29 14.42
CA LYS A 240 -4.54 -1.65 15.06
C LYS A 240 -4.21 -0.17 15.25
N LEU A 241 -5.01 0.69 14.65
CA LEU A 241 -4.96 2.12 14.84
C LEU A 241 -6.04 2.52 15.85
N SER A 242 -5.65 3.27 16.88
CA SER A 242 -6.56 3.96 17.78
C SER A 242 -6.38 5.48 17.61
N MET A 243 -7.41 6.14 17.07
CA MET A 243 -7.43 7.59 16.87
C MET A 243 -8.15 8.23 18.05
N HIS A 244 -7.40 8.92 18.91
CA HIS A 244 -7.94 9.71 20.00
C HIS A 244 -8.06 11.17 19.57
N ILE A 245 -9.23 11.76 19.77
CA ILE A 245 -9.55 13.15 19.52
C ILE A 245 -9.85 13.78 20.89
N ASP A 246 -9.12 14.81 21.30
CA ASP A 246 -9.29 15.38 22.65
C ASP A 246 -10.52 16.27 22.75
N SER A 247 -10.96 16.87 21.64
CA SER A 247 -12.05 17.84 21.63
C SER A 247 -12.81 17.80 20.29
N PRO A 248 -14.03 17.19 20.26
CA PRO A 248 -14.68 16.47 21.36
C PRO A 248 -13.90 15.21 21.77
N GLU A 249 -13.97 14.80 23.05
CA GLU A 249 -13.32 13.57 23.51
C GLU A 249 -13.96 12.36 22.82
N ALA A 250 -13.20 11.71 21.94
CA ALA A 250 -13.64 10.54 21.20
C ALA A 250 -12.46 9.64 20.91
N THR A 251 -12.70 8.33 20.88
CA THR A 251 -11.72 7.35 20.40
C THR A 251 -12.38 6.46 19.38
N VAL A 252 -11.75 6.32 18.22
CA VAL A 252 -12.19 5.43 17.15
C VAL A 252 -11.05 4.48 16.84
N THR A 253 -11.36 3.19 16.69
CA THR A 253 -10.36 2.18 16.33
C THR A 253 -10.57 1.62 14.94
N GLN A 254 -9.51 1.12 14.32
CA GLN A 254 -9.60 0.39 13.06
C GLN A 254 -8.46 -0.63 12.97
N ARG A 255 -8.73 -1.76 12.32
CA ARG A 255 -7.75 -2.83 12.09
C ARG A 255 -7.43 -2.95 10.61
N GLN A 256 -6.20 -3.33 10.34
CA GLN A 256 -5.71 -3.64 9.01
C GLN A 256 -4.80 -4.86 9.08
N VAL A 257 -4.94 -5.73 8.09
CA VAL A 257 -4.04 -6.85 7.85
C VAL A 257 -3.41 -6.64 6.48
N SER A 258 -2.08 -6.62 6.43
CA SER A 258 -1.28 -6.32 5.23
C SER A 258 -0.29 -7.42 4.99
N TYR A 259 0.00 -7.71 3.72
CA TYR A 259 0.89 -8.79 3.31
C TYR A 259 2.03 -8.19 2.51
N PHE A 260 3.25 -8.37 3.01
CA PHE A 260 4.47 -7.82 2.40
C PHE A 260 5.29 -8.92 1.75
N ALA A 261 5.70 -8.71 0.50
CA ALA A 261 6.62 -9.56 -0.22
C ALA A 261 7.96 -8.82 -0.45
N GLU A 262 9.07 -9.55 -0.38
CA GLU A 262 10.37 -9.06 -0.81
C GLU A 262 10.29 -8.49 -2.23
N CYS A 263 10.98 -7.40 -2.48
CA CYS A 263 11.07 -6.71 -3.76
C CYS A 263 9.77 -6.15 -4.35
N LEU A 264 8.63 -6.32 -3.68
CA LEU A 264 7.35 -5.77 -4.14
C LEU A 264 6.62 -4.93 -3.10
N GLY A 265 6.99 -5.03 -1.83
CA GLY A 265 6.29 -4.30 -0.78
C GLY A 265 4.96 -4.92 -0.44
N GLU A 266 3.99 -4.09 -0.11
CA GLU A 266 2.65 -4.58 0.23
C GLU A 266 1.93 -5.07 -1.03
N VAL A 267 1.67 -6.37 -1.10
CA VAL A 267 0.99 -7.02 -2.22
C VAL A 267 -0.51 -7.16 -1.98
N ALA A 268 -0.94 -7.12 -0.73
CA ALA A 268 -2.35 -7.17 -0.38
C ALA A 268 -2.64 -6.55 0.99
N ARG A 269 -3.89 -6.11 1.18
CA ARG A 269 -4.40 -5.49 2.40
C ARG A 269 -5.90 -5.71 2.53
N ALA A 270 -6.34 -5.96 3.76
CA ALA A 270 -7.73 -5.84 4.17
C ALA A 270 -7.83 -4.84 5.32
N THR A 271 -8.80 -3.95 5.25
CA THR A 271 -9.08 -2.95 6.29
C THR A 271 -10.46 -3.22 6.88
N SER A 272 -10.58 -3.26 8.21
CA SER A 272 -11.85 -3.52 8.88
C SER A 272 -12.82 -2.34 8.81
N ALA A 273 -14.05 -2.54 9.26
CA ALA A 273 -14.90 -1.43 9.68
C ALA A 273 -14.26 -0.68 10.87
N LEU A 274 -14.73 0.54 11.13
CA LEU A 274 -14.38 1.25 12.37
C LEU A 274 -14.91 0.47 13.57
N ASP A 275 -14.18 0.57 14.67
CA ASP A 275 -14.47 -0.04 15.96
C ASP A 275 -14.53 -1.58 15.95
N GLU A 276 -13.91 -2.21 14.95
CA GLU A 276 -13.74 -3.65 14.88
C GLU A 276 -12.87 -4.18 16.05
N GLN A 277 -13.45 -5.08 16.83
CA GLN A 277 -12.80 -5.67 17.99
C GLN A 277 -12.05 -6.96 17.64
N ALA A 278 -12.56 -7.73 16.68
CA ALA A 278 -11.98 -9.00 16.25
C ALA A 278 -10.69 -8.76 15.48
N GLU A 279 -9.61 -9.38 15.94
CA GLU A 279 -8.35 -9.33 15.22
C GLU A 279 -8.43 -10.10 13.89
N ASP A 280 -9.13 -11.23 13.92
CA ASP A 280 -9.44 -12.10 12.78
C ASP A 280 -10.79 -11.75 12.17
N PHE A 281 -10.97 -10.47 11.85
CA PHE A 281 -12.20 -10.00 11.20
C PHE A 281 -12.38 -10.70 9.85
N THR A 282 -13.62 -11.09 9.56
CA THR A 282 -13.99 -11.76 8.31
C THR A 282 -14.68 -10.84 7.32
N SER A 283 -14.96 -9.60 7.73
CA SER A 283 -15.59 -8.56 6.92
C SER A 283 -14.68 -7.35 6.84
N ALA A 284 -14.23 -7.01 5.64
CA ALA A 284 -13.43 -5.82 5.37
C ALA A 284 -14.32 -4.70 4.86
N SER A 285 -13.96 -3.45 5.17
CA SER A 285 -14.51 -2.24 4.55
C SER A 285 -13.81 -1.89 3.22
N GLU A 286 -12.60 -2.41 3.03
CA GLU A 286 -11.81 -2.33 1.80
C GLU A 286 -10.87 -3.53 1.69
N ILE A 287 -10.75 -4.06 0.48
CA ILE A 287 -9.80 -5.10 0.13
C ILE A 287 -8.99 -4.60 -1.06
N ARG A 288 -7.67 -4.60 -0.91
CA ARG A 288 -6.72 -4.20 -1.95
C ARG A 288 -5.75 -5.33 -2.19
N ARG A 289 -5.55 -5.71 -3.45
CA ARG A 289 -4.59 -6.76 -3.83
C ARG A 289 -3.94 -6.44 -5.16
N LEU A 290 -2.67 -6.78 -5.30
CA LEU A 290 -1.93 -6.61 -6.55
C LEU A 290 -2.63 -7.40 -7.67
N GLY A 291 -2.76 -6.79 -8.85
CA GLY A 291 -3.36 -7.41 -10.03
C GLY A 291 -2.73 -6.87 -11.31
N LEU A 292 -2.82 -7.63 -12.41
CA LEU A 292 -2.16 -7.30 -13.68
C LEU A 292 -3.13 -6.73 -14.73
#